data_AF-A0A7J8JN90-F1
#
_entry.id   AF-A0A7J8JN90-F1
#
_cell.length_a   1.000
_cell.length_b   1.000
_cell.length_c   1.000
_cell.angle_alpha   90.00
_cell.angle_beta   90.00
_cell.angle_gamma   90.00
#
_symmetry.space_group_name_H-M   'P 1'
#
loop_
_entity.id
_entity.type
_entity.pdbx_description
1 polymer ?
#
loop_
_entity_poly.entity_id
_entity_poly.type
_entity_poly.pdbx_seq_one_letter_code
_entity_poly.pdbx_strand_id
1 'polypeptide(L)'
;MVYEKLGEQVFGTTGKFVIFGATSLQNTGAMLSYLFIVKNELPSAIKFLMGEEETFSAWYVDGRVLVVIVTFGIILPLCLLKNLGYLGYTSGFSLSCMVFFLIVVIYKKFQIRCDVPELNLTNSAANSTNADMCMPKYVTFNSKTVYALPTIAFAFVCHPSVLPIYSELKE
;
A
#
# COMPACT_ATOMS: atom_id res chain seq x y z
N MET A 1 12.43 18.33 -14.76
CA MET A 1 13.84 18.37 -14.29
C MET A 1 14.09 17.09 -13.50
N VAL A 2 15.09 16.28 -13.85
CA VAL A 2 15.27 14.93 -13.29
C VAL A 2 16.31 14.96 -12.15
N TYR A 3 16.08 14.23 -11.06
CA TYR A 3 17.00 14.12 -9.90
C TYR A 3 18.43 13.73 -10.30
N GLU A 4 18.58 12.96 -11.37
CA GLU A 4 19.87 12.56 -11.94
C GLU A 4 20.72 13.75 -12.40
N LYS A 5 20.08 14.79 -12.97
CA LYS A 5 20.77 16.02 -13.40
C LYS A 5 21.21 16.88 -12.22
N LEU A 6 20.42 16.89 -11.14
CA LEU A 6 20.80 17.58 -9.91
C LEU A 6 21.99 16.88 -9.23
N GLY A 7 21.99 15.54 -9.22
CA GLY A 7 23.13 14.74 -8.73
C GLY A 7 24.41 14.96 -9.53
N GLU A 8 24.28 15.06 -10.86
CA GLU A 8 25.41 15.38 -11.76
C GLU A 8 26.00 16.76 -11.45
N GLN A 9 25.17 17.76 -11.11
CA GLN A 9 25.64 19.11 -10.78
C GLN A 9 26.32 19.22 -9.41
N VAL A 10 25.91 18.42 -8.43
CA VAL A 10 26.43 18.54 -7.04
C VAL A 10 27.59 17.56 -6.77
N PHE A 11 27.53 16.34 -7.32
CA PHE A 11 28.48 15.26 -7.03
C PHE A 11 29.17 14.70 -8.29
N GLY A 12 28.98 15.35 -9.45
CA GLY A 12 29.53 14.88 -10.71
C GLY A 12 28.94 13.56 -11.18
N THR A 13 29.66 12.86 -12.05
CA THR A 13 29.18 11.64 -12.72
C THR A 13 28.92 10.49 -11.74
N THR A 14 29.65 10.41 -10.62
CA THR A 14 29.42 9.39 -9.59
C THR A 14 28.07 9.56 -8.91
N GLY A 15 27.69 10.80 -8.57
CA GLY A 15 26.37 11.09 -7.98
C GLY A 15 25.21 10.75 -8.92
N LYS A 16 25.41 10.97 -10.22
CA LYS A 16 24.45 10.60 -11.27
C LYS A 16 24.11 9.10 -11.24
N PHE A 17 25.14 8.24 -11.24
CA PHE A 17 24.95 6.78 -11.22
C PHE A 17 24.32 6.27 -9.92
N VAL A 18 24.70 6.86 -8.77
CA VAL A 18 24.12 6.48 -7.47
C VAL A 18 22.62 6.80 -7.41
N ILE A 19 22.22 8.01 -7.84
CA ILE A 19 20.81 8.42 -7.85
C ILE A 19 20.01 7.59 -8.85
N PHE A 20 20.55 7.33 -10.04
CA PHE A 20 19.92 6.47 -11.03
C PHE A 20 19.71 5.05 -10.48
N GLY A 21 20.74 4.45 -9.88
CA GLY A 21 20.67 3.12 -9.29
C GLY A 21 19.66 3.03 -8.13
N ALA A 22 19.69 3.99 -7.21
CA ALA A 22 18.76 4.05 -6.09
C ALA A 22 17.30 4.20 -6.56
N THR A 23 17.05 5.08 -7.52
CA THR A 23 15.70 5.30 -8.08
C THR A 23 15.21 4.07 -8.83
N SER A 24 16.07 3.42 -9.62
CA SER A 24 15.73 2.19 -10.34
C SER A 24 15.39 1.05 -9.37
N LEU A 25 16.18 0.86 -8.32
CA LEU A 25 15.93 -0.16 -7.30
C LEU A 25 14.61 0.11 -6.56
N GLN A 26 14.35 1.37 -6.19
CA GLN A 26 13.12 1.77 -5.51
C GLN A 26 11.88 1.56 -6.38
N ASN A 27 11.92 1.97 -7.64
CA ASN A 27 10.81 1.77 -8.59
C ASN A 27 10.55 0.28 -8.84
N THR A 28 11.60 -0.53 -8.95
CA THR A 28 11.47 -1.99 -9.11
C THR A 28 10.84 -2.62 -7.87
N GLY A 29 11.32 -2.26 -6.68
CA GLY A 29 10.76 -2.74 -5.41
C GLY A 29 9.29 -2.35 -5.23
N ALA A 30 8.92 -1.12 -5.63
CA ALA A 30 7.55 -0.65 -5.58
C ALA A 30 6.62 -1.47 -6.48
N MET A 31 7.02 -1.71 -7.74
CA MET A 31 6.23 -2.51 -8.67
C MET A 31 6.06 -3.97 -8.19
N LEU A 32 7.13 -4.57 -7.66
CA LEU A 32 7.06 -5.91 -7.08
C LEU A 32 6.13 -5.98 -5.87
N SER A 33 6.17 -4.95 -5.01
CA SER A 33 5.32 -4.87 -3.82
C SER A 33 3.85 -4.75 -4.20
N TYR A 34 3.51 -3.91 -5.18
CA TYR A 34 2.13 -3.79 -5.67
C TYR A 34 1.63 -5.09 -6.29
N LEU A 35 2.43 -5.75 -7.12
CA LEU A 35 2.06 -7.05 -7.70
C LEU A 35 1.85 -8.12 -6.62
N PHE A 36 2.67 -8.13 -5.57
CA PHE A 36 2.51 -9.06 -4.45
C PHE A 36 1.23 -8.80 -3.64
N ILE A 37 0.92 -7.53 -3.37
CA ILE A 37 -0.33 -7.14 -2.69
C ILE A 37 -1.54 -7.58 -3.52
N VAL A 38 -1.54 -7.27 -4.82
CA VAL A 38 -2.61 -7.70 -5.75
C VAL A 38 -2.76 -9.22 -5.73
N LYS A 39 -1.65 -9.97 -5.68
CA LYS A 39 -1.70 -11.44 -5.63
C LYS A 39 -2.33 -12.01 -4.37
N ASN A 40 -2.11 -11.39 -3.22
CA ASN A 40 -2.57 -11.94 -1.95
C ASN A 40 -3.95 -11.41 -1.54
N GLU A 41 -4.20 -10.12 -1.78
CA GLU A 41 -5.42 -9.45 -1.29
C GLU A 41 -6.58 -9.54 -2.27
N LEU A 42 -6.31 -9.44 -3.58
CA LEU A 42 -7.35 -9.44 -4.61
C LEU A 42 -8.21 -10.73 -4.62
N PRO A 43 -7.65 -11.96 -4.53
CA PRO A 43 -8.49 -13.16 -4.44
C PRO A 43 -9.35 -13.18 -3.17
N SER A 44 -8.82 -12.71 -2.04
CA SER A 44 -9.56 -12.62 -0.77
C SER A 44 -10.70 -11.61 -0.85
N ALA A 45 -10.48 -10.46 -1.47
CA ALA A 45 -11.50 -9.44 -1.70
C ALA A 45 -12.60 -9.94 -2.64
N ILE A 46 -12.27 -10.65 -3.72
CA ILE A 46 -13.25 -11.27 -4.62
C ILE A 46 -14.06 -12.34 -3.87
N LYS A 47 -13.40 -13.22 -3.10
CA LYS A 47 -14.09 -14.25 -2.31
C LYS A 47 -15.12 -13.63 -1.35
N PHE A 48 -14.78 -12.50 -0.73
CA PHE A 48 -15.69 -11.76 0.14
C PHE A 48 -16.85 -11.10 -0.62
N LEU A 49 -16.59 -10.47 -1.76
CA LEU A 49 -17.61 -9.83 -2.61
C LEU A 49 -18.61 -10.84 -3.19
N MET A 50 -18.15 -12.06 -3.43
CA MET A 50 -18.92 -13.11 -4.10
C MET A 50 -19.79 -13.93 -3.16
N GLY A 51 -19.62 -13.79 -1.83
CA GLY A 51 -20.56 -14.33 -0.85
C GLY A 51 -20.77 -15.85 -0.95
N GLU A 52 -19.70 -16.62 -0.68
CA GLU A 52 -19.78 -18.06 -0.37
C GLU A 52 -20.43 -18.97 -1.44
N GLU A 53 -19.62 -19.51 -2.36
CA GLU A 53 -19.93 -20.79 -2.99
C GLU A 53 -18.70 -21.71 -2.91
N GLU A 54 -18.69 -22.59 -1.91
CA GLU A 54 -17.70 -23.64 -1.64
C GLU A 54 -17.68 -24.76 -2.70
N THR A 55 -18.20 -24.55 -3.92
CA THR A 55 -18.31 -25.64 -4.92
C THR A 55 -17.88 -25.29 -6.35
N PHE A 56 -17.33 -24.10 -6.62
CA PHE A 56 -16.76 -23.81 -7.93
C PHE A 56 -15.24 -23.65 -7.88
N SER A 57 -14.54 -24.74 -8.23
CA SER A 57 -13.16 -24.73 -8.72
C SER A 57 -13.11 -24.01 -10.07
N ALA A 58 -13.36 -22.70 -10.06
CA ALA A 58 -13.31 -21.87 -11.24
C ALA A 58 -11.96 -21.14 -11.29
N TRP A 59 -11.31 -21.22 -12.46
CA TRP A 59 -10.04 -20.61 -12.82
C TRP A 59 -9.90 -19.12 -12.49
N TYR A 60 -10.99 -18.40 -12.21
CA TYR A 60 -10.97 -16.98 -11.85
C TYR A 60 -10.73 -16.70 -10.36
N VAL A 61 -10.93 -17.68 -9.46
CA VAL A 61 -10.68 -17.51 -8.02
C VAL A 61 -9.21 -17.83 -7.68
N ASP A 62 -8.49 -18.47 -8.60
CA ASP A 62 -7.05 -18.72 -8.44
C ASP A 62 -6.29 -17.38 -8.53
N GLY A 63 -5.79 -16.91 -7.38
CA GLY A 63 -5.05 -15.66 -7.26
C GLY A 63 -3.87 -15.56 -8.22
N ARG A 64 -3.31 -16.69 -8.68
CA ARG A 64 -2.26 -16.68 -9.71
C ARG A 64 -2.78 -16.26 -11.09
N VAL A 65 -3.93 -16.79 -11.51
CA VAL A 65 -4.52 -16.50 -12.83
C VAL A 65 -5.13 -15.10 -12.85
N LEU A 66 -5.77 -14.72 -11.76
CA LEU A 66 -6.41 -13.42 -11.59
C LEU A 66 -5.40 -12.27 -11.62
N VAL A 67 -4.23 -12.44 -10.99
CA VAL A 67 -3.12 -11.49 -11.10
C VAL A 67 -2.67 -11.35 -12.54
N VAL A 68 -2.48 -12.46 -13.26
CA VAL A 68 -2.06 -12.42 -14.67
C VAL A 68 -3.08 -11.65 -15.51
N ILE A 69 -4.38 -11.87 -15.29
CA ILE A 69 -5.45 -11.16 -16.02
C ILE A 69 -5.43 -9.66 -15.69
N VAL A 70 -5.35 -9.27 -14.41
CA VAL A 70 -5.32 -7.86 -14.01
C VAL A 70 -4.04 -7.18 -14.51
N THR A 71 -2.90 -7.88 -14.47
CA THR A 71 -1.63 -7.35 -14.96
C THR A 71 -1.63 -7.14 -16.47
N PHE A 72 -2.08 -8.11 -17.26
CA PHE A 72 -2.11 -7.98 -18.73
C PHE A 72 -3.29 -7.13 -19.24
N GLY A 73 -4.44 -7.16 -18.56
CA GLY A 73 -5.66 -6.48 -18.99
C GLY A 73 -5.78 -5.03 -18.54
N ILE A 74 -5.13 -4.64 -17.44
CA ILE A 74 -5.25 -3.29 -16.86
C ILE A 74 -3.87 -2.64 -16.72
N ILE A 75 -2.94 -3.27 -16.01
CA ILE A 75 -1.64 -2.64 -15.67
C ILE A 75 -0.82 -2.37 -16.94
N LEU A 76 -0.68 -3.37 -17.80
CA LEU A 76 0.10 -3.28 -19.04
C LEU A 76 -0.44 -2.22 -20.03
N PRO A 77 -1.74 -2.15 -20.36
CA PRO A 77 -2.26 -1.07 -21.21
C PRO A 77 -2.14 0.31 -20.56
N LEU A 78 -2.25 0.41 -19.23
CA LEU A 78 -1.98 1.67 -18.51
C LEU A 78 -0.52 2.09 -18.63
N CYS A 79 0.43 1.15 -18.61
CA CYS A 79 1.86 1.44 -18.81
C CYS A 79 2.22 1.78 -20.26
N LEU A 80 1.45 1.30 -21.25
CA LEU A 80 1.68 1.57 -22.68
C LEU A 80 1.10 2.92 -23.14
N LEU A 81 0.30 3.59 -22.31
CA LEU A 81 -0.27 4.88 -22.63
C LEU A 81 0.82 5.96 -22.71
N LYS A 82 1.06 6.44 -23.92
CA LYS A 82 2.10 7.42 -24.26
C LYS A 82 1.84 8.83 -23.71
N ASN A 83 0.61 9.13 -23.28
CA ASN A 83 0.22 10.44 -22.76
C ASN A 83 0.09 10.39 -21.22
N LEU A 84 1.03 11.02 -20.51
CA LEU A 84 1.06 11.14 -19.05
C LEU A 84 -0.22 11.78 -18.46
N GLY A 85 -0.94 12.59 -19.25
CA GLY A 85 -2.20 13.23 -18.82
C GLY A 85 -3.34 12.25 -18.49
N TYR A 86 -3.42 11.09 -19.15
CA TYR A 86 -4.44 10.08 -18.82
C TYR A 86 -4.18 9.40 -17.46
N LEU A 87 -2.93 9.43 -17.00
CA LEU A 87 -2.52 8.91 -15.71
C LEU A 87 -3.12 9.73 -14.54
N GLY A 88 -3.41 11.02 -14.78
CA GLY A 88 -4.08 11.89 -13.82
C GLY A 88 -5.50 11.43 -13.47
N TYR A 89 -6.28 10.95 -14.45
CA TYR A 89 -7.65 10.47 -14.20
C TYR A 89 -7.69 9.20 -13.35
N THR A 90 -6.83 8.21 -13.67
CA THR A 90 -6.72 6.99 -12.84
C THR A 90 -6.15 7.29 -11.46
N SER A 91 -5.24 8.26 -11.33
CA SER A 91 -4.75 8.74 -10.03
C SER A 91 -5.87 9.37 -9.20
N GLY A 92 -6.75 10.15 -9.82
CA GLY A 92 -7.92 10.74 -9.17
C GLY A 92 -8.91 9.68 -8.65
N PHE A 93 -9.20 8.67 -9.47
CA PHE A 93 -10.03 7.53 -9.05
C PHE A 93 -9.39 6.77 -7.88
N SER A 94 -8.09 6.49 -7.94
CA SER A 94 -7.35 5.85 -6.84
C SER A 94 -7.42 6.67 -5.56
N LEU A 95 -7.25 8.00 -5.64
CA LEU A 95 -7.32 8.89 -4.48
C LEU A 95 -8.72 8.87 -3.86
N SER A 96 -9.78 8.90 -4.67
CA SER A 96 -11.17 8.80 -4.18
C SER A 96 -11.40 7.49 -3.44
N CYS A 97 -10.91 6.36 -3.99
CA CYS A 97 -10.98 5.05 -3.36
C CYS A 97 -10.21 5.01 -2.02
N MET A 98 -9.02 5.60 -1.97
CA MET A 98 -8.23 5.71 -0.73
C MET A 98 -8.97 6.50 0.35
N VAL A 99 -9.59 7.64 0.00
CA VAL A 99 -10.38 8.43 0.95
C VAL A 99 -11.59 7.65 1.45
N PHE A 100 -12.29 6.92 0.58
CA PHE A 100 -13.40 6.06 0.97
C PHE A 100 -12.97 5.00 1.99
N PHE A 101 -11.88 4.28 1.71
CA PHE A 101 -11.33 3.29 2.67
C PHE A 101 -10.95 3.93 4.00
N LEU A 102 -10.36 5.12 3.98
CA LEU A 102 -10.01 5.87 5.18
C LEU A 102 -11.27 6.15 6.03
N ILE A 103 -12.36 6.61 5.40
CA ILE A 103 -13.64 6.85 6.08
C ILE A 103 -14.21 5.55 6.67
N VAL A 104 -14.19 4.45 5.91
CA VAL A 104 -14.68 3.13 6.39
C VAL A 104 -13.87 2.64 7.59
N VAL A 105 -12.54 2.78 7.54
CA VAL A 105 -11.64 2.40 8.64
C VAL A 105 -11.90 3.26 9.88
N ILE A 106 -12.08 4.57 9.72
CA ILE A 106 -12.47 5.46 10.83
C ILE A 106 -13.80 5.02 11.43
N TYR A 107 -14.82 4.79 10.60
CA TYR A 107 -16.15 4.38 11.07
C TYR A 107 -16.10 3.04 11.81
N LYS A 108 -15.41 2.04 11.25
CA LYS A 108 -15.23 0.73 11.89
C LYS A 108 -14.42 0.82 13.18
N LYS A 109 -13.41 1.68 13.25
CA LYS A 109 -12.65 1.95 14.48
C LYS A 109 -13.53 2.50 15.61
N PHE A 110 -14.61 3.23 15.30
CA PHE A 110 -15.58 3.69 16.30
C PHE A 110 -16.67 2.65 16.61
N GLN A 111 -16.91 1.66 15.74
CA GLN A 111 -17.91 0.60 15.98
C GLN A 111 -17.36 -0.64 16.68
N ILE A 112 -16.07 -0.94 16.56
CA ILE A 112 -15.45 -2.09 17.25
C ILE A 112 -15.35 -1.72 18.73
N ARG A 113 -16.37 -2.10 19.50
CA ARG A 113 -16.27 -2.23 20.96
C ARG A 113 -15.26 -3.35 21.21
N CYS A 114 -14.30 -3.10 22.09
CA CYS A 114 -13.20 -4.03 22.38
C CYS A 114 -13.74 -5.31 23.02
N ASP A 115 -14.13 -6.28 22.20
CA ASP A 115 -14.35 -7.64 22.66
C ASP A 115 -12.99 -8.32 22.63
N VAL A 116 -12.34 -8.37 23.79
CA VAL A 116 -11.11 -9.14 23.98
C VAL A 116 -11.58 -10.56 24.24
N PRO A 117 -11.39 -11.53 23.33
CA PRO A 117 -11.48 -12.92 23.72
C PRO A 117 -10.20 -13.21 24.50
N GLU A 118 -10.21 -12.94 25.80
CA GLU A 118 -9.23 -13.51 26.71
C GLU A 118 -9.43 -15.03 26.70
N LEU A 119 -8.56 -15.70 25.95
CA LEU A 119 -8.38 -17.13 26.01
C LEU A 119 -7.92 -17.48 27.44
N ASN A 120 -8.89 -17.83 28.28
CA ASN A 120 -8.79 -18.56 29.56
C ASN A 120 -7.49 -18.37 30.36
N LEU A 121 -7.48 -17.40 31.29
CA LEU A 121 -6.86 -17.63 32.59
C LEU A 121 -7.77 -17.13 33.70
N THR A 122 -8.33 -18.09 34.42
CA THR A 122 -9.15 -17.97 35.62
C THR A 122 -8.56 -17.02 36.67
N ASN A 123 -9.45 -16.25 37.30
CA ASN A 123 -9.34 -15.58 38.59
C ASN A 123 -8.53 -14.27 38.63
N SER A 124 -9.22 -13.13 38.58
CA SER A 124 -9.57 -12.36 39.79
C SER A 124 -10.28 -11.06 39.42
N ALA A 125 -11.26 -10.71 40.25
CA ALA A 125 -12.00 -9.48 40.19
C ALA A 125 -11.08 -8.24 40.11
N ALA A 126 -11.26 -7.44 39.07
CA ALA A 126 -10.89 -6.03 39.09
C ALA A 126 -12.01 -5.23 38.40
N ASN A 127 -12.96 -4.77 39.20
CA ASN A 127 -13.82 -3.63 38.89
C ASN A 127 -12.96 -2.52 38.28
N SER A 128 -13.11 -2.29 36.97
CA SER A 128 -12.60 -1.10 36.31
C SER A 128 -13.51 -0.77 35.13
N THR A 129 -14.63 -0.12 35.45
CA THR A 129 -15.67 0.41 34.56
C THR A 129 -15.22 1.58 33.67
N ASN A 130 -13.94 1.68 33.29
CA ASN A 130 -13.38 2.78 32.49
C ASN A 130 -12.40 2.30 31.39
N ALA A 131 -12.58 1.10 30.82
CA ALA A 131 -11.70 0.56 29.77
C ALA A 131 -12.36 0.52 28.37
N ASP A 132 -13.32 1.41 28.09
CA ASP A 132 -14.15 1.39 26.87
C ASP A 132 -13.47 1.87 25.58
N MET A 133 -12.15 2.01 25.55
CA MET A 133 -11.39 2.13 24.30
C MET A 133 -10.08 1.37 24.45
N CYS A 134 -9.82 0.43 23.53
CA CYS A 134 -8.54 -0.25 23.41
C CYS A 134 -7.45 0.80 23.35
N MET A 135 -6.73 1.01 24.45
CA MET A 135 -5.74 2.09 24.54
C MET A 135 -4.50 1.63 23.78
N PRO A 136 -4.18 2.22 22.62
CA PRO A 136 -3.00 1.81 21.87
C PRO A 136 -1.76 2.14 22.71
N LYS A 137 -0.88 1.16 22.93
CA LYS A 137 0.44 1.44 23.49
C LYS A 137 1.25 2.20 22.43
N TYR A 138 1.33 3.52 22.58
CA TYR A 138 1.98 4.43 21.62
C TYR A 138 3.44 4.08 21.33
N VAL A 139 4.14 3.50 22.31
CA VAL A 139 5.56 3.14 22.15
C VAL A 139 5.80 1.77 22.78
N THR A 140 6.06 0.78 21.94
CA THR A 140 6.55 -0.54 22.36
C THR A 140 7.84 -0.85 21.60
N PHE A 141 8.96 -0.79 22.30
CA PHE A 141 10.26 -1.20 21.77
C PHE A 141 10.38 -2.72 21.92
N ASN A 142 9.95 -3.45 20.89
CA ASN A 142 10.12 -4.90 20.78
C ASN A 142 10.92 -5.19 19.48
N SER A 143 11.64 -6.30 19.42
CA SER A 143 12.32 -6.76 18.20
C SER A 143 11.35 -6.89 17.02
N LYS A 144 10.06 -7.14 17.30
CA LYS A 144 9.00 -7.17 16.29
C LYS A 144 8.71 -5.82 15.63
N THR A 145 9.00 -4.70 16.30
CA THR A 145 8.76 -3.34 15.75
C THR A 145 9.70 -3.02 14.58
N VAL A 146 10.87 -3.67 14.51
CA VAL A 146 11.86 -3.48 13.43
C VAL A 146 11.29 -3.91 12.06
N TYR A 147 10.37 -4.87 12.02
CA TYR A 147 9.74 -5.31 10.76
C TYR A 147 8.75 -4.29 10.18
N ALA A 148 8.25 -3.33 10.97
CA ALA A 148 7.36 -2.28 10.49
C ALA A 148 8.11 -1.08 9.89
N LEU A 149 9.39 -0.91 10.26
CA LEU A 149 10.24 0.22 9.87
C LEU A 149 10.40 0.37 8.35
N PRO A 150 10.70 -0.71 7.59
CA PRO A 150 10.78 -0.64 6.14
C PRO A 150 9.45 -0.25 5.47
N THR A 151 8.33 -0.74 6.00
CA THR A 151 6.99 -0.41 5.48
C THR A 151 6.67 1.07 5.67
N ILE A 152 6.98 1.61 6.84
CA ILE A 152 6.82 3.05 7.13
C ILE A 152 7.72 3.87 6.22
N ALA A 153 9.02 3.51 6.13
CA ALA A 153 9.97 4.23 5.28
C ALA A 153 9.55 4.23 3.80
N PHE A 154 9.02 3.11 3.30
CA PHE A 154 8.51 2.99 1.93
C PHE A 154 7.24 3.83 1.72
N ALA A 155 6.32 3.87 2.68
CA ALA A 155 5.09 4.66 2.59
C ALA A 155 5.35 6.18 2.53
N PHE A 156 6.43 6.66 3.15
CA PHE A 156 6.84 8.08 3.11
C PHE A 156 7.81 8.41 1.98
N VAL A 157 8.10 7.47 1.07
CA VAL A 157 9.02 7.68 -0.05
C VAL A 157 8.28 8.32 -1.24
N CYS A 158 7.95 9.60 -1.09
CA CYS A 158 7.31 10.39 -2.16
C CYS A 158 8.24 11.44 -2.78
N HIS A 159 9.32 11.81 -2.08
CA HIS A 159 10.23 12.87 -2.48
C HIS A 159 10.83 12.72 -3.90
N PRO A 160 11.29 11.54 -4.36
CA PRO A 160 11.89 11.39 -5.69
C PRO A 160 10.93 11.70 -6.87
N SER A 161 9.63 11.59 -6.64
CA SER A 161 8.61 11.80 -7.68
C SER A 161 8.14 13.25 -7.77
N VAL A 162 8.49 14.11 -6.81
CA VAL A 162 8.04 15.51 -6.76
C VAL A 162 8.62 16.35 -7.90
N LEU A 163 9.92 16.21 -8.20
CA LEU A 163 10.57 16.98 -9.26
C LEU A 163 10.01 16.69 -10.67
N PRO A 164 9.81 15.42 -11.07
CA PRO A 164 9.11 15.09 -12.31
C PRO A 164 7.71 15.71 -12.38
N ILE A 165 6.89 15.56 -11.33
CA ILE A 165 5.52 16.08 -11.27
C ILE A 165 5.50 17.61 -11.41
N TYR A 166 6.41 18.30 -10.70
CA TYR A 166 6.49 19.75 -10.77
C TYR A 166 6.90 20.25 -12.16
N SER A 167 7.76 19.52 -12.88
CA SER A 167 8.07 19.89 -14.27
C SER A 167 6.88 19.72 -15.21
N GLU A 168 6.04 18.70 -15.01
CA GLU A 168 4.84 18.49 -15.83
C GLU A 168 3.73 19.52 -15.53
N LEU A 169 3.63 20.02 -14.29
CA LEU A 169 2.65 21.05 -13.90
C LEU A 169 3.07 22.48 -14.29
N LYS A 170 4.35 22.68 -14.61
CA LYS A 170 4.89 24.00 -14.95
C LYS A 170 4.77 24.31 -16.46
N GLU A 171 4.59 23.27 -17.28
CA GLU A 171 4.19 23.39 -18.69
C GLU A 171 2.67 23.53 -18.82
#